data_AF-A0A7C2QNZ3-F1
#
_entry.id   AF-A0A7C2QNZ3-F1
#
_cell.length_a   1.000
_cell.length_b   1.000
_cell.length_c   1.000
_cell.angle_alpha   90.00
_cell.angle_beta   90.00
_cell.angle_gamma   90.00
#
_symmetry.space_group_name_H-M   'P 1'
#
loop_
_entity.id
_entity.type
_entity.pdbx_description
1 polymer ?
#
loop_
_entity_poly.entity_id
_entity_poly.type
_entity_poly.pdbx_seq_one_letter_code
_entity_poly.pdbx_strand_id
1 'polypeptide(L)'
;MRHWAQWEKWITGTTERLLTWRKRRKLRKKEKQKRKNQILDWVEALLWAAVVVLFINQYLLQGYAVPTGSMENTILGEDRLFVDKLVYGPELVPGWGKIQGAKPNRGDIVVFVNPNYRSEIGRDISGFEELLHRLVYMLTFTLVNLDVTP
;
A
#
# COMPACT_ATOMS: atom_id res chain seq x y z
N MET A 1 -37.82 -59.22 19.92
CA MET A 1 -37.78 -57.92 19.20
C MET A 1 -36.91 -56.84 19.88
N ARG A 2 -35.91 -57.18 20.72
CA ARG A 2 -35.10 -56.20 21.49
C ARG A 2 -33.67 -55.93 20.95
N HIS A 3 -33.19 -56.72 19.99
CA HIS A 3 -31.85 -56.58 19.42
C HIS A 3 -31.80 -55.53 18.28
N TRP A 4 -32.90 -55.37 17.52
CA TRP A 4 -32.96 -54.38 16.43
C TRP A 4 -32.80 -52.93 16.91
N ALA A 5 -33.38 -52.60 18.07
CA ALA A 5 -33.26 -51.27 18.68
C ALA A 5 -31.82 -50.90 19.11
N GLN A 6 -30.92 -51.88 19.26
CA GLN A 6 -29.53 -51.63 19.63
C GLN A 6 -28.67 -51.25 18.42
N TRP A 7 -28.99 -51.83 17.27
CA TRP A 7 -28.29 -51.56 16.01
C TRP A 7 -28.58 -50.15 15.50
N GLU A 8 -29.84 -49.71 15.59
CA GLU A 8 -30.21 -48.33 15.26
C GLU A 8 -29.44 -47.33 16.13
N LYS A 9 -29.43 -47.51 17.46
CA LYS A 9 -28.71 -46.63 18.38
C LYS A 9 -27.21 -46.56 18.09
N TRP A 10 -26.60 -47.68 17.69
CA TRP A 10 -25.19 -47.73 17.31
C TRP A 10 -24.90 -46.95 16.02
N ILE A 11 -25.76 -47.08 15.01
CA ILE A 11 -25.64 -46.32 13.77
C ILE A 11 -25.83 -44.83 14.05
N THR A 12 -26.90 -44.41 14.69
CA THR A 12 -27.16 -42.99 14.92
C THR A 12 -26.03 -42.32 15.72
N GLY A 13 -25.50 -42.99 16.74
CA GLY A 13 -24.38 -42.47 17.54
C GLY A 13 -23.06 -42.37 16.77
N THR A 14 -22.81 -43.28 15.82
CA THR A 14 -21.62 -43.23 14.96
C THR A 14 -21.75 -42.15 13.88
N THR A 15 -22.92 -42.03 13.23
CA THR A 15 -23.17 -40.96 12.24
C THR A 15 -23.14 -39.58 12.90
N GLU A 16 -23.71 -39.42 14.10
CA GLU A 16 -23.63 -38.17 14.85
C GLU A 16 -22.19 -37.76 15.14
N ARG A 17 -21.34 -38.67 15.66
CA ARG A 17 -19.92 -38.37 15.93
C ARG A 17 -19.15 -37.97 14.66
N LEU A 18 -19.37 -38.69 13.55
CA LEU A 18 -18.68 -38.44 12.29
C LEU A 18 -19.12 -37.12 11.64
N LEU A 19 -20.42 -36.86 11.58
CA LEU A 19 -20.98 -35.67 10.95
C LEU A 19 -20.76 -34.41 11.80
N THR A 20 -20.78 -34.53 13.13
CA THR A 20 -20.53 -33.38 14.03
C THR A 20 -19.08 -32.93 14.02
N TRP A 21 -18.10 -33.82 13.84
CA TRP A 21 -16.69 -33.43 13.85
C TRP A 21 -16.33 -32.44 12.72
N ARG A 22 -16.82 -32.68 11.50
CA ARG A 22 -16.62 -31.75 10.36
C ARG A 22 -17.45 -30.48 10.52
N LYS A 23 -18.69 -30.61 10.99
CA LYS A 23 -19.62 -29.48 11.15
C LYS A 23 -19.12 -28.50 12.23
N ARG A 24 -18.59 -29.00 13.36
CA ARG A 24 -18.01 -28.16 14.43
C ARG A 24 -16.81 -27.33 13.96
N ARG A 25 -15.91 -27.89 13.13
CA ARG A 25 -14.78 -27.11 12.58
C ARG A 25 -15.24 -25.99 11.66
N LYS A 26 -16.20 -26.27 10.77
CA LYS A 26 -16.78 -25.25 9.87
C LYS A 26 -17.55 -24.19 10.64
N LEU A 27 -18.31 -24.57 11.68
CA LEU A 27 -19.04 -23.63 12.54
C LEU A 27 -18.09 -22.71 13.32
N ARG A 28 -17.02 -23.24 13.93
CA ARG A 28 -16.02 -22.39 14.62
C ARG A 28 -15.33 -21.40 13.68
N LYS A 29 -15.02 -21.79 12.44
CA LYS A 29 -14.49 -20.87 11.41
C LYS A 29 -15.53 -19.81 11.02
N LYS A 30 -16.79 -20.22 10.76
CA LYS A 30 -17.89 -19.28 10.46
C LYS A 30 -18.17 -18.32 11.60
N GLU A 31 -18.12 -18.76 12.86
CA GLU A 31 -18.29 -17.92 14.04
C GLU A 31 -17.13 -16.95 14.22
N LYS A 32 -15.87 -17.40 14.03
CA LYS A 32 -14.72 -16.49 14.01
C LYS A 32 -14.86 -15.43 12.93
N GLN A 33 -15.33 -15.80 11.74
CA GLN A 33 -15.51 -14.89 10.62
C GLN A 33 -16.74 -13.98 10.77
N LYS A 34 -17.79 -14.44 11.45
CA LYS A 34 -18.94 -13.61 11.88
C LYS A 34 -18.57 -12.60 12.97
N ARG A 35 -17.60 -12.95 13.83
CA ARG A 35 -17.08 -12.07 14.90
C ARG A 35 -16.05 -11.07 14.38
N LYS A 36 -15.45 -11.29 13.21
CA LYS A 36 -14.56 -10.32 12.57
C LYS A 36 -15.43 -9.21 11.98
N ASN A 37 -15.26 -7.98 12.47
CA ASN A 37 -16.04 -6.84 11.99
C ASN A 37 -15.74 -6.64 10.51
N GLN A 38 -16.74 -6.84 9.65
CA GLN A 38 -16.57 -6.66 8.20
C GLN A 38 -16.04 -5.25 7.87
N ILE A 39 -16.48 -4.23 8.61
CA ILE A 39 -15.99 -2.85 8.44
C ILE A 39 -14.48 -2.75 8.73
N LEU A 40 -13.99 -3.39 9.80
CA LEU A 40 -12.56 -3.37 10.12
C LEU A 40 -11.74 -4.11 9.05
N ASP A 41 -12.25 -5.22 8.52
CA ASP A 41 -11.60 -5.93 7.42
C ASP A 41 -11.49 -5.06 6.15
N TRP A 42 -12.54 -4.30 5.83
CA TRP A 42 -12.52 -3.36 4.70
C TRP A 42 -11.56 -2.19 4.92
N VAL A 43 -11.52 -1.62 6.14
CA VAL A 43 -10.60 -0.53 6.49
C VAL A 43 -9.15 -1.02 6.46
N GLU A 44 -8.88 -2.20 7.02
CA GLU A 44 -7.56 -2.83 6.99
C GLU A 44 -7.09 -3.06 5.54
N ALA A 45 -7.99 -3.56 4.68
CA ALA A 45 -7.69 -3.76 3.27
C ALA A 45 -7.37 -2.45 2.53
N LEU A 46 -8.14 -1.38 2.78
CA LEU A 46 -7.87 -0.06 2.19
C LEU A 46 -6.55 0.54 2.67
N LEU A 47 -6.23 0.38 3.96
CA LEU A 47 -4.97 0.85 4.52
C LEU A 47 -3.79 0.14 3.86
N TRP A 48 -3.85 -1.19 3.72
CA TRP A 48 -2.83 -1.96 3.01
C TRP A 48 -2.69 -1.54 1.55
N ALA A 49 -3.80 -1.31 0.85
CA ALA A 49 -3.78 -0.84 -0.53
C ALA A 49 -3.11 0.53 -0.65
N ALA A 50 -3.41 1.47 0.24
CA ALA A 50 -2.79 2.80 0.26
C ALA A 50 -1.27 2.71 0.47
N VAL A 51 -0.82 1.91 1.44
CA VAL A 51 0.62 1.69 1.70
C VAL A 51 1.33 1.12 0.47
N VAL A 52 0.73 0.14 -0.19
CA VAL A 52 1.30 -0.46 -1.41
C VAL A 52 1.37 0.55 -2.55
N VAL A 53 0.32 1.34 -2.77
CA VAL A 53 0.32 2.37 -3.82
C VAL A 53 1.39 3.43 -3.56
N LEU A 54 1.55 3.87 -2.31
CA LEU A 54 2.60 4.81 -1.92
C LEU A 54 3.99 4.20 -2.17
N PHE A 55 4.19 2.94 -1.80
CA PHE A 55 5.45 2.24 -2.03
C PHE A 55 5.78 2.14 -3.53
N ILE A 56 4.82 1.76 -4.36
CA ILE A 56 5.00 1.64 -5.82
C ILE A 56 5.37 3.00 -6.42
N ASN A 57 4.63 4.06 -6.08
CA ASN A 57 4.87 5.41 -6.61
C ASN A 57 6.22 6.00 -6.16
N GLN A 58 6.65 5.69 -4.94
CA GLN A 58 7.90 6.20 -4.39
C GLN A 58 9.12 5.52 -5.00
N TYR A 59 9.09 4.18 -5.11
CA TYR A 59 10.31 3.40 -5.38
C TYR A 59 10.36 2.75 -6.77
N LEU A 60 9.22 2.40 -7.36
CA LEU A 60 9.20 1.60 -8.59
C LEU A 60 9.01 2.49 -9.82
N LEU A 61 7.81 3.04 -9.98
CA LEU A 61 7.36 3.66 -11.23
C LEU A 61 6.65 4.97 -10.95
N GLN A 62 7.05 6.03 -11.64
CA GLN A 62 6.29 7.29 -11.65
C GLN A 62 5.94 7.72 -13.08
N GLY A 63 4.67 8.04 -13.29
CA GLY A 63 4.19 8.67 -14.51
C GLY A 63 4.46 10.17 -14.50
N TYR A 64 5.18 10.67 -15.49
CA TYR A 64 5.40 12.10 -15.71
C TYR A 64 4.82 12.51 -17.06
N ALA A 65 4.13 13.65 -17.09
CA ALA A 65 3.76 14.31 -18.33
C ALA A 65 4.78 15.41 -18.60
N VAL A 66 5.33 15.47 -19.82
CA VAL A 66 6.30 16.51 -20.19
C VAL A 66 5.53 17.76 -20.65
N PRO A 67 5.59 18.88 -19.91
CA PRO A 67 4.80 20.07 -20.23
C PRO A 67 5.45 20.97 -21.30
N THR A 68 6.75 20.82 -21.58
CA THR A 68 7.50 21.71 -22.47
C THR A 68 8.21 20.96 -23.58
N GLY A 69 8.24 21.56 -24.77
CA GLY A 69 8.86 21.01 -25.97
C GLY A 69 10.38 21.15 -26.08
N SER A 70 11.10 21.38 -24.97
CA SER A 70 12.57 21.49 -25.00
C SER A 70 13.25 20.21 -25.52
N MET A 71 12.54 19.08 -25.50
CA MET A 71 12.95 17.79 -26.04
C MET A 71 12.15 17.38 -27.30
N GLU A 72 11.49 18.31 -28.01
CA GLU A 72 10.60 18.02 -29.16
C GLU A 72 11.22 17.14 -30.26
N ASN A 73 12.53 17.17 -30.43
CA ASN A 73 13.25 16.31 -31.38
C ASN A 73 13.33 14.82 -30.96
N THR A 74 12.89 14.47 -29.74
CA THR A 74 12.95 13.10 -29.18
C THR A 74 11.65 12.70 -28.48
N ILE A 75 10.98 13.64 -27.79
CA ILE A 75 9.72 13.46 -27.07
C ILE A 75 8.83 14.65 -27.39
N LEU A 76 7.63 14.41 -27.92
CA LEU A 76 6.69 15.49 -28.20
C LEU A 76 6.15 16.06 -26.89
N GLY A 77 6.00 17.38 -26.81
CA GLY A 77 5.27 18.00 -25.71
C GLY A 77 3.86 17.39 -25.64
N GLU A 78 3.40 17.07 -24.43
CA GLU A 78 2.17 16.30 -24.11
C GLU A 78 2.31 14.78 -23.97
N ASP A 79 3.47 14.18 -24.28
CA ASP A 79 3.67 12.76 -24.04
C ASP A 79 3.77 12.40 -22.55
N ARG A 80 3.26 11.20 -22.21
CA ARG A 80 3.31 10.62 -20.86
C ARG A 80 4.37 9.54 -20.79
N LEU A 81 5.36 9.75 -19.92
CA LEU A 81 6.49 8.85 -19.73
C LEU A 81 6.35 8.10 -18.40
N PHE A 82 6.70 6.83 -18.40
CA PHE A 82 6.90 6.06 -17.17
C PHE A 82 8.39 6.00 -16.86
N VAL A 83 8.77 6.53 -15.71
CA VAL A 83 10.17 6.56 -15.25
C VAL A 83 10.39 5.46 -14.22
N ASP A 84 11.34 4.58 -14.52
CA ASP A 84 11.85 3.57 -13.58
C ASP A 84 12.93 4.21 -12.70
N LYS A 85 12.65 4.27 -11.40
CA LYS A 85 13.55 4.87 -10.40
C LYS A 85 14.50 3.86 -9.76
N LEU A 86 14.31 2.56 -9.98
CA LEU A 86 15.11 1.50 -9.37
C LEU A 86 16.54 1.49 -9.91
N VAL A 87 16.70 1.69 -11.22
CA VAL A 87 17.98 1.54 -11.92
C VAL A 87 19.00 2.61 -11.50
N TYR A 88 18.54 3.85 -11.30
CA TYR A 88 19.40 5.01 -11.03
C TYR A 88 19.59 5.30 -9.54
N GLY A 89 19.12 4.41 -8.68
CA GLY A 89 19.22 4.56 -7.22
C GLY A 89 18.02 5.31 -6.69
N PRO A 90 16.96 4.60 -6.29
CA PRO A 90 15.80 5.23 -5.69
C PRO A 90 16.26 5.90 -4.39
N GLU A 91 15.68 7.05 -4.06
CA GLU A 91 15.87 7.64 -2.74
C GLU A 91 15.26 6.68 -1.72
N LEU A 92 16.09 6.03 -0.88
CA LEU A 92 15.63 5.07 0.16
C LEU A 92 14.62 5.70 1.10
N VAL A 93 14.83 6.98 1.39
CA VAL A 93 13.99 7.83 2.23
C VAL A 93 14.08 9.24 1.64
N PRO A 94 12.97 9.98 1.49
CA PRO A 94 13.00 11.37 1.07
C PRO A 94 13.97 12.16 1.96
N GLY A 95 15.03 12.74 1.37
CA GLY A 95 15.95 13.65 2.07
C GLY A 95 17.16 13.04 2.78
N TRP A 96 17.24 11.72 3.02
CA TRP A 96 18.39 11.12 3.76
C TRP A 96 19.55 10.64 2.89
N GLY A 97 19.31 10.36 1.60
CA GLY A 97 20.37 9.97 0.68
C GLY A 97 19.86 9.19 -0.52
N LYS A 98 20.57 9.34 -1.64
CA LYS A 98 20.37 8.49 -2.82
C LYS A 98 21.23 7.24 -2.66
N ILE A 99 20.67 6.06 -2.92
CA ILE A 99 21.51 4.89 -3.16
C ILE A 99 22.34 5.21 -4.40
N GLN A 100 23.63 4.90 -4.38
CA GLN A 100 24.45 5.00 -5.59
C GLN A 100 23.96 3.93 -6.58
N GLY A 101 23.08 4.33 -7.48
CA GLY A 101 22.60 3.48 -8.58
C GLY A 101 23.57 3.48 -9.76
N ALA A 102 23.11 2.90 -10.87
CA ALA A 102 23.86 2.95 -12.11
C ALA A 102 24.10 4.40 -12.56
N LYS A 103 25.30 4.69 -13.06
CA LYS A 103 25.56 6.00 -13.69
C LYS A 103 24.82 6.05 -15.03
N PRO A 104 24.22 7.21 -15.40
CA PRO A 104 23.57 7.35 -16.69
C PRO A 104 24.60 7.27 -17.83
N ASN A 105 24.24 6.54 -18.88
CA ASN A 105 25.02 6.44 -20.11
C ASN A 105 24.62 7.54 -21.09
N ARG A 106 25.49 7.81 -22.07
CA ARG A 106 25.18 8.76 -23.15
C ARG A 106 24.02 8.22 -23.98
N GLY A 107 22.95 9.00 -24.10
CA GLY A 107 21.71 8.61 -24.78
C GLY A 107 20.56 8.31 -23.82
N ASP A 108 20.81 8.18 -22.52
CA ASP A 108 19.77 7.98 -21.52
C ASP A 108 19.02 9.28 -21.21
N ILE A 109 17.69 9.20 -21.13
CA ILE A 109 16.82 10.29 -20.70
C ILE A 109 16.59 10.12 -19.20
N VAL A 110 17.12 11.06 -18.41
CA VAL A 110 17.04 11.01 -16.95
C VAL A 110 16.29 12.21 -16.40
N VAL A 111 15.43 11.94 -15.41
CA VAL A 111 14.73 12.98 -14.65
C VAL A 111 15.53 13.26 -13.39
N PHE A 112 15.89 14.53 -13.20
CA PHE A 112 16.60 14.98 -12.00
C PHE A 112 15.88 16.17 -11.38
N VAL A 113 16.03 16.30 -10.07
CA VAL A 113 15.52 17.46 -9.33
C VAL A 113 16.54 18.57 -9.46
N ASN A 114 16.11 19.75 -9.93
CA ASN A 114 16.96 20.93 -9.99
C ASN A 114 17.32 21.37 -8.55
N PRO A 115 18.62 21.51 -8.22
CA PRO A 115 19.08 21.80 -6.87
C PRO A 115 18.63 23.18 -6.34
N ASN A 116 18.32 24.14 -7.21
CA ASN A 116 17.92 25.49 -6.82
C ASN A 116 16.51 25.56 -6.21
N TYR A 117 15.68 24.52 -6.38
CA TYR A 117 14.38 24.41 -5.68
C TYR A 117 14.48 23.72 -4.33
N ARG A 118 15.63 23.10 -4.02
CA ARG A 118 15.82 22.27 -2.83
C ARG A 118 16.10 23.08 -1.56
N SER A 119 16.42 24.37 -1.68
CA SER A 119 16.76 25.25 -0.56
C SER A 119 15.57 25.76 0.23
N GLU A 120 14.35 25.72 -0.32
CA GLU A 120 13.13 26.14 0.39
C GLU A 120 12.34 24.96 0.98
N ILE A 121 12.48 23.75 0.42
CA ILE A 121 11.79 22.51 0.83
C ILE A 121 12.70 21.67 1.75
N GLY A 122 13.51 22.36 2.54
CA GLY A 122 14.74 21.81 3.09
C GLY A 122 14.84 21.84 4.60
N ARG A 123 13.82 21.37 5.34
CA ARG A 123 14.01 20.83 6.70
C ARG A 123 12.96 19.74 7.00
N ASP A 124 13.43 18.51 6.85
CA ASP A 124 13.08 17.36 7.68
C ASP A 124 11.70 16.68 7.54
N ILE A 125 11.77 15.33 7.57
CA ILE A 125 10.73 14.34 7.92
C ILE A 125 9.98 13.69 6.73
N SER A 126 9.95 12.35 6.79
CA SER A 126 9.38 11.38 5.86
C SER A 126 8.06 11.80 5.19
N GLY A 127 7.98 11.74 3.86
CA GLY A 127 6.77 12.12 3.09
C GLY A 127 5.46 11.38 3.44
N PHE A 128 5.50 10.30 4.22
CA PHE A 128 4.31 9.71 4.83
C PHE A 128 3.68 10.60 5.92
N GLU A 129 4.52 11.23 6.75
CA GLU A 129 4.10 12.19 7.77
C GLU A 129 3.48 13.45 7.15
N GLU A 130 3.89 13.85 5.94
CA GLU A 130 3.30 14.99 5.23
C GLU A 130 1.89 14.67 4.72
N LEU A 131 1.66 13.45 4.23
CA LEU A 131 0.33 12.97 3.86
C LEU A 131 -0.57 12.80 5.07
N LEU A 132 -0.02 12.28 6.17
CA LEU A 132 -0.75 12.19 7.43
C LEU A 132 -1.05 13.59 7.98
N HIS A 133 -0.12 14.53 7.98
CA HIS A 133 -0.37 15.91 8.37
C HIS A 133 -1.42 16.56 7.50
N ARG A 134 -1.36 16.38 6.17
CA ARG A 134 -2.35 16.94 5.24
C ARG A 134 -3.74 16.34 5.43
N LEU A 135 -3.82 15.04 5.71
CA LEU A 135 -5.07 14.36 6.05
C LEU A 135 -5.59 14.79 7.42
N VAL A 136 -4.73 14.84 8.44
CA VAL A 136 -5.07 15.26 9.79
C VAL A 136 -5.50 16.72 9.77
N TYR A 137 -4.79 17.62 9.11
CA TYR A 137 -5.11 19.03 8.93
C TYR A 137 -6.45 19.23 8.22
N MET A 138 -6.72 18.49 7.14
CA MET A 138 -8.03 18.50 6.47
C MET A 138 -9.15 17.95 7.36
N LEU A 139 -8.89 16.90 8.14
CA LEU A 139 -9.86 16.30 9.04
C LEU A 139 -10.08 17.11 10.31
N THR A 140 -9.09 17.88 10.75
CA THR A 140 -9.15 18.76 11.93
C THR A 140 -9.52 20.20 11.58
N PHE A 141 -10.04 20.46 10.36
CA PHE A 141 -10.47 21.79 9.93
C PHE A 141 -9.42 22.88 10.22
N THR A 142 -8.15 22.59 9.96
CA THR A 142 -7.04 23.54 10.19
C THR A 142 -6.91 24.03 11.64
N LEU A 143 -7.55 23.39 12.63
CA LEU A 143 -7.57 23.84 14.03
C LEU A 143 -6.29 23.49 14.80
N VAL A 144 -5.44 22.63 14.25
CA VAL A 144 -4.14 22.27 14.83
C VAL A 144 -3.05 22.62 13.82
N ASN A 145 -2.34 23.72 14.06
CA ASN A 145 -1.07 24.00 13.39
C ASN A 145 0.02 23.18 14.10
N LEU A 146 0.56 22.18 13.41
CA LEU A 146 1.72 21.39 13.86
C LEU A 146 3.03 21.92 13.24
N ASP A 147 3.03 23.16 12.76
CA ASP A 147 4.24 23.86 12.35
C ASP A 147 5.10 24.11 13.60
N VAL A 148 6.15 23.31 13.75
CA VAL A 148 7.27 23.70 14.63
C VAL A 148 8.10 24.72 13.86
N THR A 149 7.70 25.99 13.92
CA THR A 149 8.53 27.12 13.50
C THR A 149 8.43 28.24 14.54
N PRO A 150 9.52 28.86 15.00
CA PRO A 150 9.50 30.31 15.19
C PRO A 150 9.48 31.02 13.84
#